data_AF-Q57UN6-F1
#
_entry.id   AF-Q57UN6-F1
#
_cell.length_a   1.000
_cell.length_b   1.000
_cell.length_c   1.000
_cell.angle_alpha   90.00
_cell.angle_beta   90.00
_cell.angle_gamma   90.00
#
_symmetry.space_group_name_H-M   'P 1'
#
loop_
_entity.id
_entity.type
_entity.pdbx_description
1 polymer ?
#
loop_
_entity_poly.entity_id
_entity_poly.type
_entity_poly.pdbx_seq_one_letter_code
_entity_poly.pdbx_strand_id
1 'polypeptide(L)'
;MSDITYENGSPTYTGNTVLKCFRENGNGLLFRIVNDEEKKWAFYNDTKGYNMVVKVAFGKDSTVQPLGNTKMEKDTATGEFKCELEIAPLATEMFIEGVPNGYKINFEANPIPQS
;
A
#
# COMPACT_ATOMS: atom_id res chain seq x y z
N MET A 1 -19.73 5.56 4.28
CA MET A 1 -18.39 5.51 3.69
C MET A 1 -17.54 6.49 4.47
N SER A 2 -16.28 6.18 4.77
CA SER A 2 -15.39 7.16 5.38
C SER A 2 -15.03 8.18 4.31
N ASP A 3 -15.36 9.45 4.50
CA ASP A 3 -14.96 10.49 3.56
C ASP A 3 -13.43 10.56 3.51
N ILE A 4 -12.89 10.24 2.34
CA ILE A 4 -11.47 10.34 2.05
C ILE A 4 -11.23 11.74 1.52
N THR A 5 -10.32 12.47 2.18
CA THR A 5 -9.86 13.78 1.74
C THR A 5 -8.36 13.76 1.71
N TYR A 6 -7.79 14.15 0.58
CA TYR A 6 -6.35 14.29 0.40
C TYR A 6 -5.93 15.73 0.71
N GLU A 7 -4.81 15.92 1.39
CA GLU A 7 -4.32 17.22 1.86
C GLU A 7 -3.23 17.80 0.94
N ASN A 8 -2.42 16.96 0.30
CA ASN A 8 -1.23 17.42 -0.43
C ASN A 8 -1.28 17.16 -1.94
N GLY A 9 -2.13 16.25 -2.40
CA GLY A 9 -2.34 15.97 -3.82
C GLY A 9 -3.50 15.02 -4.06
N SER A 10 -3.37 14.18 -5.07
CA SER A 10 -4.34 13.13 -5.37
C SER A 10 -3.63 11.92 -5.95
N PRO A 11 -4.16 10.69 -5.74
CA PRO A 11 -3.60 9.50 -6.35
C PRO A 11 -3.72 9.54 -7.89
N THR A 12 -2.78 8.92 -8.59
CA THR A 12 -2.82 8.75 -10.05
C THR A 12 -3.53 7.47 -10.49
N TYR A 13 -3.92 6.62 -9.53
CA TYR A 13 -4.69 5.40 -9.73
C TYR A 13 -6.00 5.46 -8.93
N THR A 14 -7.07 4.90 -9.47
CA THR A 14 -8.40 4.89 -8.84
C THR A 14 -8.87 3.45 -8.62
N GLY A 15 -9.72 3.27 -7.62
CA GLY A 15 -10.31 2.00 -7.27
C GLY A 15 -11.64 2.21 -6.56
N ASN A 16 -12.42 1.13 -6.46
CA ASN A 16 -13.74 1.17 -5.84
C ASN A 16 -13.68 1.23 -4.30
N THR A 17 -12.53 0.90 -3.69
CA THR A 17 -12.33 0.99 -2.24
C THR A 17 -11.04 1.73 -1.91
N VAL A 18 -11.12 2.75 -1.04
CA VAL A 18 -9.95 3.49 -0.53
C VAL A 18 -9.95 3.46 1.00
N LEU A 19 -8.81 3.13 1.60
CA LEU A 19 -8.66 2.94 3.04
C LEU A 19 -7.49 3.76 3.59
N LYS A 20 -7.71 4.47 4.70
CA LYS A 20 -6.66 5.13 5.48
C LYS A 20 -5.81 4.09 6.20
N CYS A 21 -4.50 4.12 6.01
CA CYS A 21 -3.57 3.25 6.73
C CYS A 21 -3.33 3.79 8.15
N PHE A 22 -3.00 5.07 8.30
CA PHE A 22 -2.83 5.71 9.61
C PHE A 22 -4.13 6.38 10.08
N ARG A 23 -5.10 5.60 10.54
CA ARG A 23 -6.46 6.09 10.88
C ARG A 23 -6.50 7.18 11.95
N GLU A 24 -5.50 7.21 12.84
CA GLU A 24 -5.43 8.14 13.95
C GLU A 24 -4.65 9.43 13.62
N ASN A 25 -4.09 9.54 12.41
CA ASN A 25 -3.23 10.65 12.00
C ASN A 25 -3.88 11.47 10.88
N GLY A 26 -4.58 12.54 11.25
CA GLY A 26 -5.10 13.55 10.30
C GLY A 26 -5.91 12.95 9.15
N ASN A 27 -5.50 13.24 7.92
CA ASN A 27 -6.09 12.68 6.69
C ASN A 27 -5.97 11.15 6.55
N GLY A 28 -5.00 10.51 7.22
CA GLY A 28 -4.66 9.10 7.04
C GLY A 28 -3.23 8.82 6.60
N LEU A 29 -2.50 9.87 6.16
CA LEU A 29 -1.13 9.92 5.61
C LEU A 29 -0.85 9.04 4.38
N LEU A 30 -1.23 7.78 4.45
CA LEU A 30 -1.07 6.76 3.42
C LEU A 30 -2.43 6.11 3.14
N PHE A 31 -2.76 5.97 1.87
CA PHE A 31 -4.04 5.44 1.42
C PHE A 31 -3.83 4.17 0.61
N ARG A 32 -4.51 3.09 1.00
CA ARG A 32 -4.60 1.87 0.21
C ARG A 32 -5.77 1.97 -0.74
N ILE A 33 -5.52 1.79 -2.02
CA ILE A 33 -6.51 1.83 -3.09
C ILE A 33 -6.67 0.41 -3.62
N VAL A 34 -7.89 -0.08 -3.62
CA VAL A 34 -8.26 -1.41 -4.13
C VAL A 34 -9.22 -1.23 -5.28
N ASN A 35 -8.87 -1.84 -6.41
CA ASN A 35 -9.72 -1.98 -7.58
C ASN A 35 -10.07 -3.46 -7.74
N ASP A 36 -11.30 -3.82 -7.38
CA ASP A 36 -11.79 -5.21 -7.40
C ASP A 36 -12.03 -5.74 -8.82
N GLU A 37 -12.30 -4.86 -9.79
CA GLU A 37 -12.48 -5.23 -11.20
C GLU A 37 -11.14 -5.63 -11.83
N GLU A 38 -10.11 -4.81 -11.62
CA GLU A 38 -8.75 -5.11 -12.07
C GLU A 38 -8.02 -6.09 -11.15
N LYS A 39 -8.57 -6.36 -9.96
CA LYS A 39 -7.94 -7.14 -8.89
C LYS A 39 -6.56 -6.58 -8.52
N LYS A 40 -6.46 -5.26 -8.42
CA LYS A 40 -5.20 -4.56 -8.18
C LYS A 40 -5.25 -3.71 -6.93
N TRP A 41 -4.12 -3.69 -6.24
CA TRP A 41 -3.89 -2.83 -5.09
C TRP A 41 -2.81 -1.82 -5.45
N ALA A 42 -3.02 -0.58 -5.01
CA ALA A 42 -2.04 0.48 -5.07
C ALA A 42 -2.00 1.22 -3.73
N PHE A 43 -0.92 1.96 -3.50
CA PHE A 43 -0.80 2.83 -2.35
C PHE A 43 -0.46 4.24 -2.80
N TYR A 44 -1.06 5.21 -2.13
CA TYR A 44 -0.79 6.63 -2.32
C TYR A 44 -0.26 7.25 -1.03
N ASN A 45 0.92 7.86 -1.10
CA ASN A 45 1.53 8.61 -0.01
C ASN A 45 1.15 10.08 -0.12
N ASP A 46 0.22 10.54 0.71
CA ASP A 46 -0.24 11.93 0.73
C ASP A 46 0.55 12.79 1.72
N THR A 47 1.84 12.49 1.89
CA THR A 47 2.74 13.28 2.73
C THR A 47 3.85 13.89 1.89
N LYS A 48 4.42 14.99 2.39
CA LYS A 48 5.57 15.68 1.77
C LYS A 48 6.92 15.34 2.43
N GLY A 49 6.87 14.89 3.68
CA GLY A 49 8.06 14.72 4.53
C GLY A 49 8.39 13.29 4.92
N TYR A 50 7.63 12.30 4.45
CA TYR A 50 7.84 10.89 4.82
C TYR A 50 7.93 10.02 3.58
N ASN A 51 8.92 9.14 3.56
CA ASN A 51 8.93 7.96 2.70
C ASN A 51 8.13 6.88 3.41
N MET A 52 7.08 6.37 2.76
CA MET A 52 6.25 5.32 3.35
C MET A 52 6.81 3.96 2.95
N VAL A 53 6.90 3.04 3.90
CA VAL A 53 7.28 1.64 3.63
C VAL A 53 6.10 0.76 4.01
N VAL A 54 5.61 0.00 3.06
CA VAL A 54 4.52 -0.97 3.25
C VAL A 54 5.07 -2.36 3.20
N LYS A 55 4.78 -3.16 4.23
CA LYS A 55 5.14 -4.58 4.32
C LYS A 55 3.88 -5.40 4.49
N VAL A 56 3.63 -6.35 3.59
CA VAL A 56 2.45 -7.22 3.64
C VAL A 56 2.86 -8.67 3.53
N ALA A 57 2.40 -9.51 4.46
CA ALA A 57 2.49 -10.95 4.35
C ALA A 57 1.11 -11.49 3.94
N PHE A 58 1.00 -11.97 2.71
CA PHE A 58 -0.20 -12.64 2.20
C PHE A 58 -0.17 -14.13 2.55
N GLY A 59 -1.34 -14.70 2.85
CA GLY A 59 -1.45 -16.12 3.18
C GLY A 59 -0.98 -17.02 2.03
N LYS A 60 -0.49 -18.22 2.36
CA LYS A 60 0.07 -19.19 1.40
C LYS A 60 -0.86 -19.59 0.25
N ASP A 61 -2.18 -19.47 0.47
CA ASP A 61 -3.23 -19.81 -0.49
C ASP A 61 -3.68 -18.58 -1.31
N SER A 62 -2.92 -17.47 -1.25
CA SER A 62 -3.15 -16.28 -2.06
C SER A 62 -2.62 -16.48 -3.47
N THR A 63 -3.36 -15.96 -4.45
CA THR A 63 -2.92 -15.91 -5.85
C THR A 63 -2.60 -14.46 -6.18
N VAL A 64 -1.39 -14.01 -5.82
CA VAL A 64 -0.95 -12.62 -5.99
C VAL A 64 0.37 -12.54 -6.73
N GLN A 65 0.59 -11.46 -7.48
CA GLN A 65 1.84 -11.14 -8.16
C GLN A 65 2.25 -9.70 -7.84
N PRO A 66 3.57 -9.42 -7.71
CA PRO A 66 4.04 -8.07 -7.42
C PRO A 66 3.89 -7.17 -8.65
N LEU A 67 3.59 -5.90 -8.43
CA LEU A 67 3.56 -4.87 -9.46
C LEU A 67 4.59 -3.76 -9.18
N GLY A 68 5.05 -3.12 -10.26
CA GLY A 68 5.93 -1.95 -10.18
C GLY A 68 7.21 -2.23 -9.38
N ASN A 69 7.43 -1.42 -8.36
CA ASN A 69 8.61 -1.49 -7.49
C ASN A 69 8.44 -2.46 -6.30
N THR A 70 7.35 -3.22 -6.26
CA THR A 70 7.07 -4.14 -5.15
C THR A 70 8.01 -5.33 -5.19
N LYS A 71 8.76 -5.52 -4.11
CA LYS A 71 9.57 -6.72 -3.90
C LYS A 71 8.67 -7.80 -3.30
N MET A 72 8.74 -9.02 -3.82
CA MET A 72 8.01 -10.17 -3.28
C MET A 72 8.96 -11.34 -3.06
N GLU A 73 8.88 -11.94 -1.88
CA GLU A 73 9.55 -13.19 -1.54
C GLU A 73 8.53 -14.18 -0.96
N LYS A 74 8.74 -15.47 -1.20
CA LYS A 74 7.95 -16.52 -0.56
C LYS A 74 8.70 -17.04 0.65
N ASP A 75 8.09 -16.93 1.81
CA ASP A 75 8.64 -17.48 3.04
C ASP A 75 8.62 -19.02 2.96
N THR A 76 9.78 -19.65 3.07
CA THR A 76 9.93 -21.10 2.89
C THR A 76 9.37 -21.92 4.05
N ALA A 77 9.26 -21.33 5.24
CA ALA A 77 8.77 -22.01 6.44
C ALA A 77 7.24 -21.99 6.53
N THR A 78 6.61 -20.87 6.16
CA THR A 78 5.17 -20.64 6.28
C THR A 78 4.43 -20.75 4.95
N GLY A 79 5.12 -20.55 3.84
CA GLY A 79 4.54 -20.41 2.51
C GLY A 79 3.89 -19.05 2.24
N GLU A 80 3.90 -18.12 3.20
CA GLU A 80 3.37 -16.77 3.05
C GLU A 80 4.15 -15.99 1.98
N PHE A 81 3.47 -15.11 1.24
CA PHE A 81 4.12 -14.19 0.30
C PHE A 81 4.37 -12.85 0.99
N LYS A 82 5.63 -12.56 1.28
CA LYS A 82 6.07 -11.31 1.89
C LYS A 82 6.37 -10.30 0.80
N CYS A 83 5.66 -9.18 0.84
CA CYS A 83 5.78 -8.08 -0.10
C CYS A 83 6.25 -6.82 0.62
N GLU A 84 7.15 -6.07 0.00
CA GLU A 84 7.64 -4.80 0.50
C GLU A 84 7.66 -3.75 -0.62
N LEU A 85 7.19 -2.55 -0.30
CA LEU A 85 7.13 -1.42 -1.24
C LEU A 85 7.49 -0.13 -0.51
N GLU A 86 8.38 0.65 -1.10
CA GLU A 86 8.68 2.02 -0.68
C GLU A 86 7.93 3.01 -1.58
N ILE A 87 7.35 4.05 -0.97
CA ILE A 87 6.48 4.99 -1.65
C ILE A 87 6.93 6.41 -1.29
N ALA A 88 7.52 7.07 -2.27
CA ALA A 88 8.00 8.45 -2.14
C ALA A 88 6.85 9.43 -1.82
N PRO A 89 7.16 10.61 -1.25
CA PRO A 89 6.18 11.67 -1.05
C PRO A 89 5.35 11.98 -2.30
N LEU A 90 4.03 12.07 -2.14
CA LEU A 90 3.07 12.36 -3.21
C LEU A 90 3.03 11.35 -4.36
N ALA A 91 3.70 10.21 -4.22
CA ALA A 91 3.71 9.16 -5.22
C ALA A 91 2.54 8.18 -5.03
N THR A 92 2.05 7.66 -6.15
CA THR A 92 1.17 6.48 -6.19
C THR A 92 1.97 5.33 -6.77
N GLU A 93 2.03 4.23 -6.04
CA GLU A 93 2.77 3.04 -6.46
C GLU A 93 1.82 1.83 -6.51
N MET A 94 1.92 1.05 -7.59
CA MET A 94 1.20 -0.21 -7.71
C MET A 94 1.84 -1.25 -6.80
N PHE A 95 1.03 -2.08 -6.14
CA PHE A 95 1.51 -3.04 -5.16
C PHE A 95 1.43 -4.48 -5.66
N ILE A 96 0.21 -4.97 -5.85
CA ILE A 96 -0.03 -6.33 -6.31
C ILE A 96 -1.19 -6.39 -7.29
N GLU A 97 -1.22 -7.44 -8.08
CA GLU A 97 -2.43 -7.93 -8.74
C GLU A 97 -2.79 -9.33 -8.25
N GLY A 98 -4.08 -9.66 -8.30
CA GLY A 98 -4.61 -10.97 -7.96
C GLY A 98 -5.54 -10.97 -6.75
N VAL A 99 -5.69 -12.14 -6.13
CA VAL A 99 -6.67 -12.39 -5.06
C VAL A 99 -5.93 -12.79 -3.78
N PRO A 100 -5.80 -11.88 -2.81
CA PRO A 100 -5.30 -12.19 -1.47
C PRO A 100 -6.21 -13.18 -0.73
N ASN A 101 -5.61 -14.16 -0.05
CA ASN A 101 -6.27 -15.05 0.90
C ASN A 101 -5.68 -14.83 2.30
N GLY A 102 -6.29 -13.87 3.02
CA GLY A 102 -5.77 -13.39 4.29
C GLY A 102 -4.45 -12.61 4.15
N TYR A 103 -4.24 -11.62 5.01
CA TYR A 103 -2.99 -10.87 5.02
C TYR A 103 -2.72 -10.22 6.37
N LYS A 104 -1.44 -10.00 6.66
CA LYS A 104 -0.94 -9.12 7.72
C LYS A 104 -0.26 -7.95 7.06
N ILE A 105 -0.64 -6.72 7.41
CA ILE A 105 -0.07 -5.50 6.85
C ILE A 105 0.58 -4.69 7.96
N ASN A 106 1.76 -4.18 7.68
CA ASN A 106 2.47 -3.19 8.48
C ASN A 106 2.87 -2.02 7.57
N PHE A 107 2.92 -0.82 8.14
CA PHE A 107 3.38 0.36 7.45
C PHE A 107 4.24 1.22 8.37
N GLU A 108 5.28 1.80 7.80
CA GLU A 108 6.27 2.62 8.49
C GLU A 108 6.35 3.97 7.77
N ALA A 109 6.41 5.07 8.52
CA ALA A 109 6.60 6.41 7.98
C ALA A 109 8.01 6.88 8.34
N ASN A 110 8.91 6.88 7.37
CA ASN A 110 10.31 7.25 7.56
C ASN A 110 10.51 8.72 7.20
N PRO A 111 10.91 9.59 8.15
CA PRO A 111 11.17 11.00 7.85
C PRO A 111 12.24 11.14 6.78
N ILE A 112 11.99 12.00 5.79
CA ILE A 112 12.99 12.38 4.80
C ILE A 112 13.66 13.65 5.31
N PRO A 113 15.00 13.73 5.30
CA PRO A 113 15.71 14.97 5.64
C PRO A 113 15.17 16.12 4.77
N GLN A 114 14.59 17.12 5.42
CA GLN A 114 14.28 18.39 4.75
C GLN A 114 15.56 19.22 4.76
N SER A 115 16.15 19.40 3.58
CA SER A 115 17.30 20.30 3.36
C SER A 115 16.89 21.76 3.50
#